data_AF-A0A919PIV6-F1
#
_entry.id   AF-A0A919PIV6-F1
#
_cell.length_a   1.000
_cell.length_b   1.000
_cell.length_c   1.000
_cell.angle_alpha   90.00
_cell.angle_beta   90.00
_cell.angle_gamma   90.00
#
_symmetry.space_group_name_H-M   'P 1'
#
loop_
_entity.id
_entity.type
_entity.pdbx_description
1 polymer ?
#
loop_
_entity_poly.entity_id
_entity_poly.type
_entity_poly.pdbx_seq_one_letter_code
_entity_poly.pdbx_strand_id
1 'polypeptide(L)'
;MGTHTSREPADFVVGDPDARWTLRLVRWWWLLPPVGLALWPVSPLLAVMSTVALFGIGSSARGLAPSVLAPRHGLVVVPQHERGAWSEARQSIGRIRAAWPALGAMAEPTDIGPALDRARWGLAVLLVRRAGTDRALKDLDEAVRGLPERAPLRAEVADRRAEIRARHDELTGAIAERLGALHRLAEISGEHAHQQHRTEQVRGALRRARRVDDGDPFAPDAVAEVAERTAAVLAAYHELSALPGPDAPPEGLARGGP
;
A
#
# COMPACT_ATOMS: atom_id res chain seq x y z
N MET A 1 -18.14 -21.13 -32.66
CA MET A 1 -18.33 -21.59 -31.26
C MET A 1 -16.97 -21.67 -30.60
N GLY A 2 -16.53 -20.58 -29.96
CA GLY A 2 -15.27 -20.56 -29.22
C GLY A 2 -15.52 -21.07 -27.81
N THR A 3 -14.87 -22.17 -27.43
CA THR A 3 -14.83 -22.63 -26.04
C THR A 3 -14.08 -21.58 -25.22
N HIS A 4 -14.82 -20.68 -24.57
CA HIS A 4 -14.28 -19.91 -23.46
C HIS A 4 -13.89 -20.92 -22.38
N THR A 5 -12.63 -21.35 -22.39
CA THR A 5 -11.99 -21.97 -21.24
C THR A 5 -12.00 -20.91 -20.15
N SER A 6 -13.04 -20.97 -19.32
CA SER A 6 -13.19 -20.15 -18.13
C SER A 6 -11.98 -20.46 -17.26
N ARG A 7 -10.97 -19.59 -17.35
CA ARG A 7 -9.75 -19.70 -16.56
C ARG A 7 -10.21 -19.58 -15.12
N GLU A 8 -10.23 -20.69 -14.39
CA GLU A 8 -10.62 -20.71 -13.00
C GLU A 8 -9.87 -19.59 -12.29
N PRO A 9 -10.59 -18.63 -11.69
CA PRO A 9 -9.96 -17.44 -11.15
C PRO A 9 -9.05 -17.90 -10.02
N ALA A 10 -7.74 -17.72 -10.21
CA ALA A 10 -6.73 -18.17 -9.24
C ALA A 10 -7.02 -17.62 -7.84
N ASP A 11 -6.70 -18.42 -6.83
CA ASP A 11 -6.69 -17.98 -5.44
C ASP A 11 -5.68 -16.84 -5.24
N PHE A 12 -5.98 -15.90 -4.33
CA PHE A 12 -5.09 -14.78 -4.06
C PHE A 12 -4.10 -15.12 -2.95
N VAL A 13 -2.81 -15.00 -3.25
CA VAL A 13 -1.73 -15.12 -2.27
C VAL A 13 -1.45 -13.76 -1.64
N VAL A 14 -1.63 -13.65 -0.34
CA VAL A 14 -1.28 -12.50 0.49
C VAL A 14 0.03 -12.82 1.19
N GLY A 15 0.97 -11.88 1.25
CA GLY A 15 2.20 -12.04 2.02
C GLY A 15 2.14 -11.31 3.36
N ASP A 16 2.81 -11.88 4.35
CA ASP A 16 3.05 -11.33 5.68
C ASP A 16 3.93 -10.09 5.53
N PRO A 17 3.45 -8.92 5.98
CA PRO A 17 4.24 -7.70 5.90
C PRO A 17 5.52 -7.76 6.73
N ASP A 18 5.54 -8.50 7.84
CA ASP A 18 6.68 -8.56 8.76
C ASP A 18 7.75 -9.55 8.28
N ALA A 19 7.38 -10.53 7.45
CA ALA A 19 8.33 -11.42 6.78
C ALA A 19 9.32 -10.69 5.85
N ARG A 20 8.96 -9.48 5.38
CA ARG A 20 9.88 -8.65 4.58
C ARG A 20 11.01 -8.05 5.42
N TRP A 21 10.74 -7.72 6.69
CA TRP A 21 11.75 -7.20 7.61
C TRP A 21 12.71 -8.28 8.06
N THR A 22 12.22 -9.50 8.32
CA THR A 22 13.09 -10.63 8.65
C THR A 22 13.99 -11.00 7.48
N LEU A 23 13.48 -10.98 6.23
CA LEU A 23 14.32 -11.18 5.04
C LEU A 23 15.33 -10.05 4.83
N ARG A 24 14.98 -8.80 5.13
CA ARG A 24 15.93 -7.67 5.10
C ARG A 24 16.99 -7.77 6.18
N LEU A 25 16.64 -8.13 7.41
CA LEU A 25 17.57 -8.30 8.53
C LEU A 25 18.51 -9.48 8.28
N VAL A 26 18.01 -10.62 7.80
CA VAL A 26 18.85 -11.76 7.40
C VAL A 26 19.80 -11.35 6.29
N ARG A 27 19.31 -10.67 5.24
CA ARG A 27 20.17 -10.18 4.14
C ARG A 27 21.20 -9.13 4.61
N TRP A 28 20.85 -8.26 5.57
CA TRP A 28 21.75 -7.27 6.14
C TRP A 28 22.80 -7.92 7.04
N TRP A 29 22.42 -8.97 7.77
CA TRP A 29 23.32 -9.79 8.57
C TRP A 29 24.35 -10.54 7.71
N TRP A 30 23.97 -10.98 6.50
CA TRP A 30 24.90 -11.53 5.50
C TRP A 30 25.80 -10.48 4.82
N LEU A 31 25.48 -9.19 4.92
CA LEU A 31 26.28 -8.09 4.34
C LEU A 31 27.22 -7.44 5.35
N LEU A 32 27.10 -7.76 6.64
CA LEU A 32 28.09 -7.38 7.64
C LEU A 32 29.35 -8.24 7.42
N PRO A 33 30.52 -7.64 7.16
CA PRO A 33 31.76 -8.40 7.11
C PRO A 33 31.96 -9.11 8.47
N PRO A 34 32.57 -10.30 8.51
CA PRO A 34 32.90 -11.00 9.74
C PRO A 34 34.00 -10.23 10.46
N VAL A 35 33.65 -9.12 11.10
CA VAL A 35 34.54 -8.36 11.98
C VAL A 35 34.61 -9.13 13.29
N GLY A 36 35.58 -10.04 13.35
CA GLY A 36 36.20 -10.53 14.59
C GLY A 36 35.29 -10.77 15.78
N LEU A 37 34.40 -11.75 15.73
CA LEU A 37 33.83 -12.40 16.92
C LEU A 37 34.86 -13.38 17.51
N ALA A 38 36.05 -12.88 17.84
CA ALA A 38 37.01 -13.59 18.68
C ALA A 38 36.91 -12.95 20.07
N LEU A 39 36.39 -13.70 21.05
CA LEU A 39 36.27 -13.38 22.48
C LEU A 39 34.95 -12.72 22.92
N TRP A 40 33.88 -13.51 23.00
CA TRP A 40 32.95 -13.37 24.12
C TRP A 40 32.43 -14.73 24.61
N PRO A 41 32.78 -15.16 25.84
CA PRO A 41 32.24 -16.35 26.46
C PRO A 41 31.11 -15.96 27.43
N VAL A 42 29.89 -15.70 26.94
CA VAL A 42 28.70 -15.42 27.78
C VAL A 42 27.48 -15.72 26.89
N SER A 43 26.50 -16.59 27.13
CA SER A 43 26.10 -17.48 28.22
C SER A 43 25.13 -18.53 27.62
N PRO A 44 25.10 -19.80 28.08
CA PRO A 44 24.18 -20.83 27.59
C PRO A 44 22.70 -20.68 28.06
N LEU A 45 22.28 -19.50 28.51
CA LEU A 45 20.99 -19.30 29.21
C LEU A 45 19.78 -18.95 28.31
N LEU A 46 19.94 -18.94 26.99
CA LEU A 46 18.85 -18.66 26.02
C LEU A 46 18.44 -19.88 25.19
N ALA A 47 18.43 -21.08 25.80
CA ALA A 47 18.03 -22.32 25.12
C ALA A 47 16.69 -22.93 25.59
N VAL A 48 15.97 -22.30 26.53
CA VAL A 48 14.79 -22.95 27.18
C VAL A 48 13.42 -22.40 26.75
N MET A 49 13.35 -21.35 25.92
CA MET A 49 12.06 -20.78 25.47
C MET A 49 11.70 -21.16 24.01
N SER A 50 11.90 -22.42 23.60
CA SER A 50 11.52 -22.89 22.25
C SER A 50 10.84 -24.26 22.22
N THR A 51 10.22 -24.68 23.33
CA THR A 51 9.71 -26.06 23.46
C THR A 51 8.29 -26.15 24.01
N VAL A 52 7.35 -25.32 23.56
CA VAL A 52 5.91 -25.58 23.79
C VAL A 52 5.07 -25.03 22.64
N ALA A 53 4.99 -25.76 21.51
CA ALA A 53 3.87 -25.68 20.54
C ALA A 53 3.96 -26.76 19.44
N LEU A 54 4.56 -27.93 19.70
CA LEU A 54 4.76 -28.94 18.66
C LEU A 54 4.48 -30.38 19.15
N PHE A 55 3.36 -30.60 19.83
CA PHE A 55 2.87 -31.96 20.08
C PHE A 55 1.34 -31.96 20.11
N GLY A 56 0.73 -32.53 19.06
CA GLY A 56 -0.71 -32.75 19.06
C GLY A 56 -1.40 -32.91 17.71
N ILE A 57 -0.78 -33.44 16.65
CA ILE A 57 -1.53 -34.03 15.51
C ILE A 57 -0.77 -35.26 14.99
N GLY A 58 -1.01 -36.39 15.65
CA GLY A 58 -0.67 -37.71 15.15
C GLY A 58 -1.80 -38.27 14.32
N SER A 59 -1.51 -38.47 13.02
CA SER A 59 -2.00 -39.54 12.14
C SER A 59 -3.50 -39.85 12.09
N SER A 60 -4.16 -39.43 11.00
CA SER A 60 -4.74 -40.33 9.97
C SER A 60 -5.68 -39.59 9.01
N ALA A 61 -5.12 -39.01 7.94
CA ALA A 61 -5.86 -38.70 6.71
C ALA A 61 -4.87 -38.46 5.55
N ARG A 62 -4.32 -39.55 4.99
CA ARG A 62 -3.68 -39.49 3.67
C ARG A 62 -4.78 -39.48 2.62
N GLY A 63 -5.23 -38.28 2.27
CA GLY A 63 -6.25 -38.08 1.23
C GLY A 63 -6.67 -36.62 1.17
N LEU A 64 -5.92 -35.80 0.44
CA LEU A 64 -6.31 -34.44 0.01
C LEU A 64 -6.68 -33.44 1.12
N ALA A 65 -5.87 -33.28 2.17
CA ALA A 65 -5.90 -32.05 2.95
C ALA A 65 -4.95 -31.03 2.29
N PRO A 66 -5.44 -29.94 1.67
CA PRO A 66 -4.55 -28.85 1.32
C PRO A 66 -4.00 -28.31 2.63
N SER A 67 -2.71 -28.56 2.86
CA SER A 67 -1.84 -28.01 3.90
C SER A 67 -1.65 -26.48 3.78
N VAL A 68 -2.71 -25.78 3.38
CA VAL A 68 -2.79 -24.35 3.05
C VAL A 68 -3.17 -23.50 4.27
N LEU A 69 -3.53 -24.11 5.40
CA LEU A 69 -4.12 -23.38 6.54
C LEU A 69 -3.13 -23.01 7.66
N ALA A 70 -1.90 -23.53 7.63
CA ALA A 70 -0.83 -22.96 8.44
C ALA A 70 -0.13 -21.89 7.59
N PRO A 71 0.04 -20.64 8.07
CA PRO A 71 0.85 -19.63 7.39
C PRO A 71 2.30 -20.11 7.36
N ARG A 72 2.64 -20.99 6.41
CA ARG A 72 4.00 -21.41 6.13
C ARG A 72 4.62 -20.30 5.27
N HIS A 73 5.70 -19.72 5.79
CA HIS A 73 6.49 -18.67 5.12
C HIS A 73 5.79 -17.32 4.93
N GLY A 74 4.82 -16.99 5.79
CA GLY A 74 4.16 -15.70 5.72
C GLY A 74 3.37 -15.52 4.42
N LEU A 75 2.75 -16.57 3.90
CA LEU A 75 1.81 -16.48 2.79
C LEU A 75 0.44 -17.02 3.23
N VAL A 76 -0.64 -16.34 2.84
CA VAL A 76 -2.03 -16.71 3.13
C VAL A 76 -2.82 -16.69 1.83
N VAL A 77 -3.46 -17.81 1.51
CA VAL A 77 -4.26 -17.97 0.29
C VAL A 77 -5.73 -17.73 0.63
N VAL A 78 -6.32 -16.64 0.12
CA VAL A 78 -7.71 -16.29 0.40
C VAL A 78 -8.66 -17.08 -0.52
N PRO A 79 -9.59 -17.89 0.03
CA PRO A 79 -10.51 -18.71 -0.76
C PRO A 79 -11.46 -17.89 -1.63
N GLN A 80 -11.93 -18.48 -2.74
CA GLN A 80 -12.80 -17.79 -3.69
C GLN A 80 -14.09 -17.22 -3.10
N HIS A 81 -14.74 -17.92 -2.17
CA HIS A 81 -15.99 -17.44 -1.54
C HIS A 81 -15.75 -16.23 -0.62
N GLU A 82 -14.50 -15.99 -0.19
CA GLU A 82 -14.11 -14.86 0.66
C GLU A 82 -13.70 -13.60 -0.13
N ARG A 83 -13.79 -13.65 -1.47
CA ARG A 83 -13.35 -12.53 -2.33
C ARG A 83 -14.13 -11.24 -2.08
N GLY A 84 -15.41 -11.33 -1.72
CA GLY A 84 -16.25 -10.15 -1.43
C GLY A 84 -15.66 -9.31 -0.30
N ALA A 85 -15.55 -9.91 0.89
CA ALA A 85 -14.94 -9.31 2.08
C ALA A 85 -13.50 -8.83 1.82
N TRP A 86 -12.71 -9.62 1.09
CA TRP A 86 -11.34 -9.24 0.74
C TRP A 86 -11.27 -8.00 -0.18
N SER A 87 -12.15 -7.94 -1.17
CA SER A 87 -12.21 -6.82 -2.12
C SER A 87 -12.65 -5.53 -1.45
N GLU A 88 -13.62 -5.60 -0.54
CA GLU A 88 -14.09 -4.48 0.27
C GLU A 88 -12.96 -3.93 1.15
N ALA A 89 -12.23 -4.80 1.86
CA ALA A 89 -11.09 -4.38 2.66
C ALA A 89 -10.01 -3.68 1.81
N ARG A 90 -9.69 -4.23 0.64
CA ARG A 90 -8.73 -3.63 -0.29
C ARG A 90 -9.18 -2.25 -0.76
N GLN A 91 -10.46 -2.09 -1.09
CA GLN A 91 -11.02 -0.81 -1.52
C GLN A 91 -10.93 0.23 -0.39
N SER A 92 -11.34 -0.13 0.83
CA SER A 92 -11.26 0.75 1.99
C SER A 92 -9.81 1.14 2.33
N ILE A 93 -8.87 0.18 2.33
CA ILE A 93 -7.44 0.48 2.50
C ILE A 93 -6.91 1.41 1.40
N GLY A 94 -7.31 1.21 0.15
CA GLY A 94 -6.95 2.08 -0.97
C GLY A 94 -7.44 3.52 -0.76
N ARG A 95 -8.68 3.69 -0.32
CA ARG A 95 -9.26 5.00 0.02
C ARG A 95 -8.51 5.67 1.17
N ILE A 96 -8.20 4.93 2.24
CA ILE A 96 -7.43 5.46 3.38
C ILE A 96 -6.05 5.95 2.90
N ARG A 97 -5.32 5.13 2.13
CA ARG A 97 -4.00 5.51 1.59
C ARG A 97 -4.06 6.75 0.71
N ALA A 98 -5.09 6.88 -0.13
CA ALA A 98 -5.24 8.05 -1.00
C ALA A 98 -5.55 9.33 -0.21
N ALA A 99 -6.32 9.21 0.87
CA ALA A 99 -6.68 10.34 1.73
C ALA A 99 -5.59 10.72 2.75
N TRP A 100 -4.71 9.78 3.13
CA TRP A 100 -3.74 9.97 4.20
C TRP A 100 -2.82 11.20 4.06
N PRO A 101 -2.25 11.51 2.87
CA PRO A 101 -1.40 12.67 2.71
C PRO A 101 -2.08 14.00 3.06
N ALA A 102 -3.41 14.09 2.88
CA ALA A 102 -4.17 15.29 3.21
C ALA A 102 -4.34 15.50 4.72
N LEU A 103 -4.18 14.45 5.53
CA LEU A 103 -4.16 14.56 6.99
C LEU A 103 -2.83 15.19 7.48
N GLY A 104 -1.78 15.12 6.67
CA GLY A 104 -0.50 15.79 6.92
C GLY A 104 0.08 15.49 8.30
N ALA A 105 0.51 16.54 9.00
CA ALA A 105 1.08 16.45 10.35
C ALA A 105 0.05 16.12 11.45
N MET A 106 -1.26 16.12 11.15
CA MET A 106 -2.30 15.79 12.13
C MET A 106 -2.45 14.29 12.36
N ALA A 107 -1.89 13.46 11.47
CA ALA A 107 -1.97 12.01 11.58
C ALA A 107 -0.61 11.41 11.97
N GLU A 108 -0.56 10.84 13.18
CA GLU A 108 0.49 9.88 13.55
C GLU A 108 -0.06 8.45 13.36
N PRO A 109 0.71 7.53 12.74
CA PRO A 109 2.05 7.70 12.20
C PRO A 109 2.10 8.41 10.83
N THR A 110 3.23 9.06 10.53
CA THR A 110 3.50 9.69 9.22
C THR A 110 3.36 8.70 8.06
N ASP A 111 3.71 7.43 8.29
CA ASP A 111 3.48 6.32 7.35
C ASP A 111 2.47 5.32 7.94
N ILE A 112 1.23 5.36 7.45
CA ILE A 112 0.17 4.39 7.80
C ILE A 112 0.31 3.06 7.04
N GLY A 113 1.18 3.00 6.01
CA GLY A 113 1.35 1.85 5.13
C GLY A 113 1.51 0.53 5.89
N PRO A 114 2.47 0.42 6.82
CA PRO A 114 2.69 -0.79 7.62
C PRO A 114 1.49 -1.18 8.50
N ALA A 115 0.80 -0.20 9.09
CA ALA A 115 -0.38 -0.47 9.91
C ALA A 115 -1.53 -1.05 9.06
N LEU A 116 -1.77 -0.47 7.87
CA LEU A 116 -2.77 -0.98 6.93
C LEU A 116 -2.40 -2.36 6.37
N ASP A 117 -1.13 -2.61 6.10
CA ASP A 117 -0.69 -3.93 5.64
C ASP A 117 -0.85 -5.01 6.72
N ARG A 118 -0.56 -4.69 7.99
CA ARG A 118 -0.85 -5.58 9.13
C ARG A 118 -2.34 -5.81 9.32
N ALA A 119 -3.17 -4.77 9.22
CA ALA A 119 -4.62 -4.91 9.29
C ALA A 119 -5.15 -5.83 8.17
N ARG A 120 -4.64 -5.63 6.95
CA ARG A 120 -4.95 -6.46 5.78
C ARG A 120 -4.55 -7.92 5.99
N TRP A 121 -3.34 -8.16 6.48
CA TRP A 121 -2.85 -9.50 6.80
C TRP A 121 -3.71 -10.17 7.89
N GLY A 122 -3.98 -9.45 8.98
CA GLY A 122 -4.82 -9.94 10.06
C GLY A 122 -6.23 -10.31 9.59
N LEU A 123 -6.81 -9.57 8.65
CA LEU A 123 -8.08 -9.92 8.02
C LEU A 123 -7.97 -11.18 7.15
N ALA A 124 -6.92 -11.29 6.31
CA ALA A 124 -6.69 -12.48 5.49
C ALA A 124 -6.64 -13.76 6.36
N VAL A 125 -5.95 -13.70 7.50
CA VAL A 125 -5.88 -14.80 8.46
C VAL A 125 -7.26 -15.17 9.01
N LEU A 126 -8.12 -14.20 9.33
CA LEU A 126 -9.48 -14.48 9.79
C LEU A 126 -10.33 -15.16 8.71
N LEU A 127 -10.29 -14.66 7.47
CA LEU A 127 -11.03 -15.23 6.35
C LEU A 127 -10.63 -16.68 6.09
N VAL A 128 -9.33 -16.97 6.13
CA VAL A 128 -8.82 -18.34 5.98
C VAL A 128 -9.25 -19.25 7.13
N ARG A 129 -9.26 -18.75 8.36
CA ARG A 129 -9.77 -19.50 9.52
C ARG A 129 -11.25 -19.80 9.39
N ARG A 130 -12.07 -18.83 8.94
CA ARG A 130 -13.51 -19.02 8.72
C ARG A 130 -13.79 -20.07 7.65
N ALA A 131 -13.11 -19.98 6.51
CA ALA A 131 -13.20 -21.00 5.47
C ALA A 131 -12.76 -22.39 5.95
N GLY A 132 -11.79 -22.46 6.87
CA GLY A 132 -11.40 -23.69 7.56
C GLY A 132 -12.53 -24.26 8.42
N THR A 133 -13.23 -23.43 9.20
CA THR A 133 -14.40 -23.87 9.98
C THR A 133 -15.55 -24.34 9.10
N ASP A 134 -15.81 -23.68 7.97
CA ASP A 134 -16.83 -24.11 7.01
C ASP A 134 -16.52 -25.49 6.40
N ARG A 135 -15.25 -25.71 6.05
CA ARG A 135 -14.82 -27.02 5.56
C ARG A 135 -14.99 -28.09 6.62
N ALA A 136 -14.56 -27.83 7.86
CA ALA A 136 -14.72 -28.78 8.95
C ALA A 136 -16.20 -29.12 9.24
N LEU A 137 -17.10 -28.14 9.16
CA LEU A 137 -18.55 -28.39 9.28
C LEU A 137 -19.07 -29.30 8.16
N LYS A 138 -18.65 -29.07 6.92
CA LYS A 138 -19.01 -29.93 5.78
C LYS A 138 -18.46 -31.34 5.92
N ASP A 139 -17.22 -31.48 6.38
CA ASP A 139 -16.58 -32.78 6.57
C ASP A 139 -17.30 -33.59 7.68
N LEU A 140 -17.70 -32.94 8.78
CA LEU A 140 -18.52 -33.56 9.82
C LEU A 140 -19.92 -33.96 9.31
N ASP A 141 -20.55 -33.09 8.51
CA ASP A 141 -21.86 -33.37 7.91
C ASP A 141 -21.80 -34.58 6.97
N GLU A 142 -20.71 -34.76 6.22
CA GLU A 142 -20.51 -35.94 5.37
C GLU A 142 -20.24 -37.19 6.20
N ALA A 143 -19.38 -37.10 7.22
CA ALA A 143 -19.02 -38.23 8.08
C ALA A 143 -20.25 -38.84 8.79
N VAL A 144 -21.24 -38.02 9.17
CA VAL A 144 -22.46 -38.49 9.85
C VAL A 144 -23.39 -39.29 8.93
N ARG A 145 -23.35 -39.08 7.61
CA ARG A 145 -24.26 -39.76 6.66
C ARG A 145 -24.11 -41.28 6.65
N GLY A 146 -22.91 -41.78 6.93
CA GLY A 146 -22.62 -43.22 6.97
C GLY A 146 -22.88 -43.91 8.31
N LEU A 147 -23.23 -43.16 9.37
CA LEU A 147 -23.37 -43.73 10.71
C LEU A 147 -24.79 -44.29 10.93
N PRO A 148 -24.96 -45.36 11.73
CA PRO A 148 -26.27 -45.78 12.26
C PRO A 148 -26.88 -44.74 13.20
N GLU A 149 -28.20 -44.60 13.25
CA GLU A 149 -28.88 -43.56 14.07
C GLU A 149 -28.55 -43.61 15.55
N ARG A 150 -28.35 -44.81 16.10
CA ARG A 150 -28.07 -45.03 17.52
C ARG A 150 -26.59 -45.11 17.85
N ALA A 151 -25.70 -44.79 16.90
CA ALA A 151 -24.27 -44.80 17.16
C ALA A 151 -23.90 -43.66 18.14
N PRO A 152 -23.21 -43.94 19.26
CA PRO A 152 -22.82 -42.92 20.24
C PRO A 152 -21.97 -41.80 19.63
N LEU A 153 -21.21 -42.13 18.58
CA LEU A 153 -20.40 -41.18 17.81
C LEU A 153 -21.23 -40.03 17.20
N ARG A 154 -22.54 -40.21 16.96
CA ARG A 154 -23.40 -39.12 16.47
C ARG A 154 -23.55 -37.99 17.49
N ALA A 155 -23.60 -38.31 18.78
CA ALA A 155 -23.69 -37.30 19.83
C ALA A 155 -22.39 -36.48 19.89
N GLU A 156 -21.24 -37.15 19.86
CA GLU A 156 -19.94 -36.49 19.82
C GLU A 156 -19.77 -35.57 18.61
N VAL A 157 -20.20 -36.02 17.41
CA VAL A 157 -20.18 -35.16 16.22
C VAL A 157 -21.13 -33.96 16.37
N ALA A 158 -22.30 -34.14 16.97
CA ALA A 158 -23.23 -33.04 17.21
C ALA A 158 -22.63 -31.98 18.15
N ASP A 159 -21.99 -32.41 19.24
CA ASP A 159 -21.30 -31.51 20.17
C ASP A 159 -20.17 -30.77 19.48
N ARG A 160 -19.32 -31.49 18.73
CA ARG A 160 -18.20 -30.87 18.01
C ARG A 160 -18.67 -29.89 16.94
N ARG A 161 -19.79 -30.17 16.28
CA ARG A 161 -20.41 -29.27 15.31
C ARG A 161 -20.92 -28.00 15.97
N ALA A 162 -21.51 -28.09 17.17
CA ALA A 162 -21.94 -26.92 17.94
C ALA A 162 -20.75 -26.01 18.29
N GLU A 163 -19.64 -26.60 18.75
CA GLU A 163 -18.40 -25.86 19.05
C GLU A 163 -17.83 -25.16 17.80
N ILE A 164 -17.74 -25.86 16.67
CA ILE A 164 -17.21 -25.27 15.42
C ILE A 164 -18.12 -24.16 14.91
N ARG A 165 -19.45 -24.29 15.02
CA ARG A 165 -20.40 -23.22 14.66
C ARG A 165 -20.21 -21.98 15.53
N ALA A 166 -20.12 -22.15 16.85
CA ALA A 166 -19.85 -21.02 17.74
C ALA A 166 -18.55 -20.30 17.34
N ARG A 167 -17.50 -21.05 17.02
CA ARG A 167 -16.24 -20.48 16.54
C ARG A 167 -16.36 -19.80 15.17
N HIS A 168 -17.15 -20.35 14.26
CA HIS A 168 -17.44 -19.74 12.97
C HIS A 168 -18.15 -18.38 13.13
N ASP A 169 -19.11 -18.30 14.05
CA ASP A 169 -19.86 -17.09 14.33
C ASP A 169 -18.98 -16.01 14.97
N GLU A 170 -18.10 -16.39 15.92
CA GLU A 170 -17.06 -15.49 16.47
C GLU A 170 -16.16 -14.91 15.36
N LEU A 171 -15.68 -15.76 14.44
CA LEU A 171 -14.84 -15.32 13.32
C LEU A 171 -15.61 -14.37 12.39
N THR A 172 -16.88 -14.65 12.13
CA THR A 172 -17.75 -13.79 11.31
C THR A 172 -17.94 -12.43 11.97
N GLY A 173 -18.20 -12.38 13.27
CA GLY A 173 -18.28 -11.13 14.03
C GLY A 173 -16.98 -10.33 13.97
N ALA A 174 -15.83 -10.97 14.19
CA ALA A 174 -14.52 -10.32 14.14
C ALA A 174 -14.16 -9.79 12.73
N ILE A 175 -14.56 -10.50 11.67
CA ILE A 175 -14.41 -10.04 10.27
C ILE A 175 -15.26 -8.80 10.04
N ALA A 176 -16.55 -8.84 10.42
CA ALA A 176 -17.48 -7.73 10.24
C ALA A 176 -17.02 -6.48 11.01
N GLU A 177 -16.56 -6.64 12.26
CA GLU A 177 -16.04 -5.55 13.08
C GLU A 177 -14.83 -4.87 12.41
N ARG A 178 -13.87 -5.65 11.91
CA ARG A 178 -12.68 -5.12 11.24
C ARG A 178 -13.00 -4.44 9.91
N LEU A 179 -13.89 -5.01 9.10
CA LEU A 179 -14.37 -4.38 7.87
C LEU A 179 -15.08 -3.06 8.17
N GLY A 180 -15.98 -3.06 9.16
CA GLY A 180 -16.66 -1.84 9.61
C GLY A 180 -15.69 -0.76 10.11
N ALA A 181 -14.65 -1.14 10.85
CA ALA A 181 -13.61 -0.21 11.29
C ALA A 181 -12.82 0.38 10.11
N LEU A 182 -12.43 -0.44 9.13
CA LEU A 182 -11.76 0.02 7.91
C LEU A 182 -12.66 0.94 7.07
N HIS A 183 -13.95 0.62 6.98
CA HIS A 183 -14.92 1.44 6.26
C HIS A 183 -15.07 2.82 6.91
N ARG A 184 -15.34 2.87 8.22
CA ARG A 184 -15.45 4.13 8.97
C ARG A 184 -14.20 4.98 8.86
N LEU A 185 -13.01 4.36 8.98
CA LEU A 185 -11.74 5.09 8.83
C LEU A 185 -11.59 5.65 7.40
N ALA A 186 -11.99 4.90 6.38
CA ALA A 186 -11.97 5.36 4.99
C ALA A 186 -12.93 6.54 4.76
N GLU A 187 -14.11 6.53 5.36
CA GLU A 187 -15.07 7.64 5.30
C GLU A 187 -14.52 8.90 5.96
N ILE A 188 -14.08 8.80 7.22
CA ILE A 188 -13.54 9.93 7.99
C ILE A 188 -12.33 10.54 7.28
N SER A 189 -11.40 9.69 6.80
CA SER A 189 -10.21 10.16 6.08
C SER A 189 -10.60 10.84 4.77
N GLY A 190 -11.55 10.26 4.03
CA GLY A 190 -12.03 10.80 2.76
C GLY A 190 -12.73 12.14 2.90
N GLU A 191 -13.59 12.30 3.91
CA GLU A 191 -14.25 13.57 4.23
C GLU A 191 -13.24 14.67 4.54
N HIS A 192 -12.23 14.35 5.38
CA HIS A 192 -11.18 15.30 5.71
C HIS A 192 -10.36 15.71 4.49
N ALA A 193 -9.95 14.75 3.65
CA ALA A 193 -9.20 15.03 2.43
C ALA A 193 -9.99 15.94 1.47
N HIS A 194 -11.30 15.70 1.35
CA HIS A 194 -12.18 16.54 0.55
C HIS A 194 -12.32 17.96 1.11
N GLN A 195 -12.43 18.09 2.43
CA GLN A 195 -12.47 19.39 3.11
C GLN A 195 -11.19 20.18 2.87
N GLN A 196 -10.01 19.55 3.04
CA GLN A 196 -8.72 20.18 2.76
C GLN A 196 -8.61 20.65 1.31
N HIS A 197 -9.01 19.80 0.36
CA HIS A 197 -8.98 20.15 -1.05
C HIS A 197 -9.87 21.37 -1.35
N ARG A 198 -11.07 21.44 -0.78
CA ARG A 198 -11.94 22.63 -0.89
C ARG A 198 -11.30 23.87 -0.29
N THR A 199 -10.70 23.77 0.90
CA THR A 199 -9.99 24.89 1.53
C THR A 199 -8.82 25.39 0.67
N GLU A 200 -8.05 24.49 0.08
CA GLU A 200 -6.96 24.84 -0.84
C GLU A 200 -7.45 25.52 -2.11
N GLN A 201 -8.55 25.04 -2.69
CA GLN A 201 -9.19 25.68 -3.84
C GLN A 201 -9.63 27.11 -3.51
N VAL A 202 -10.29 27.32 -2.36
CA VAL A 202 -10.71 28.66 -1.89
C VAL A 202 -9.50 29.55 -1.66
N ARG A 203 -8.46 29.09 -0.97
CA ARG A 203 -7.22 29.84 -0.78
C ARG A 203 -6.56 30.19 -2.12
N GLY A 204 -6.58 29.26 -3.08
CA GLY A 204 -6.10 29.50 -4.44
C GLY A 204 -6.91 30.57 -5.18
N ALA A 205 -8.23 30.57 -5.03
CA ALA A 205 -9.12 31.58 -5.60
C ALA A 205 -8.89 32.96 -4.96
N LEU A 206 -8.77 33.05 -3.64
CA LEU A 206 -8.45 34.29 -2.93
C LEU A 206 -7.10 34.87 -3.37
N ARG A 207 -6.07 34.04 -3.51
CA ARG A 207 -4.76 34.47 -4.04
C ARG A 207 -4.82 34.95 -5.50
N ARG A 208 -5.77 34.44 -6.31
CA ARG A 208 -6.00 34.94 -7.67
C ARG A 208 -6.74 36.27 -7.65
N ALA A 209 -7.81 36.38 -6.87
CA ALA A 209 -8.56 37.62 -6.71
C ALA A 209 -7.68 38.76 -6.20
N ARG A 210 -6.87 38.50 -5.16
CA ARG A 210 -5.91 39.47 -4.64
C ARG A 210 -4.87 39.92 -5.66
N ARG A 211 -4.41 39.05 -6.56
CA ARG A 211 -3.50 39.44 -7.64
C ARG A 211 -4.14 40.33 -8.70
N VAL A 212 -5.47 40.25 -8.85
CA VAL A 212 -6.23 41.16 -9.74
C VAL A 212 -6.44 42.51 -9.05
N ASP A 213 -6.73 42.51 -7.75
CA ASP A 213 -6.95 43.71 -6.93
C ASP A 213 -5.65 44.49 -6.65
N ASP A 214 -4.55 43.79 -6.35
CA ASP A 214 -3.20 44.35 -6.20
C ASP A 214 -2.60 44.80 -7.55
N GLY A 215 -3.25 44.47 -8.68
CA GLY A 215 -2.88 44.98 -9.99
C GLY A 215 -3.25 46.45 -10.06
N ASP A 216 -2.26 47.33 -9.83
CA ASP A 216 -2.44 48.78 -9.95
C ASP A 216 -3.04 49.09 -11.33
N PRO A 217 -4.27 49.64 -11.42
CA PRO A 217 -4.87 50.03 -12.69
C PRO A 217 -4.08 51.15 -13.39
N PHE A 218 -3.13 51.77 -12.68
CA PHE A 218 -2.17 52.75 -13.19
C PHE A 218 -0.74 52.23 -13.26
N ALA A 219 -0.52 50.90 -13.14
CA ALA A 219 0.76 50.32 -13.46
C ALA A 219 1.19 50.81 -14.86
N PRO A 220 2.42 51.33 -15.02
CA PRO A 220 2.89 51.83 -16.31
C PRO A 220 2.68 50.76 -17.37
N ASP A 221 2.16 51.18 -18.52
CA ASP A 221 1.77 50.26 -19.59
C ASP A 221 2.96 49.37 -19.96
N ALA A 222 2.90 48.11 -19.54
CA ALA A 222 3.96 47.14 -19.79
C ALA A 222 4.21 46.95 -21.29
N VAL A 223 3.22 47.24 -22.15
CA VAL A 223 3.39 47.26 -23.60
C VAL A 223 4.23 48.46 -24.02
N ALA A 224 4.02 49.63 -23.43
CA ALA A 224 4.85 50.81 -23.67
C ALA A 224 6.31 50.58 -23.21
N GLU A 225 6.53 49.98 -22.04
CA GLU A 225 7.87 49.66 -21.54
C GLU A 225 8.59 48.62 -22.43
N VAL A 226 7.88 47.58 -22.89
CA VAL A 226 8.43 46.60 -23.84
C VAL A 226 8.71 47.22 -25.21
N ALA A 227 7.83 48.11 -25.69
CA ALA A 227 8.04 48.82 -26.95
C ALA A 227 9.26 49.74 -26.87
N GLU A 228 9.42 50.49 -25.78
CA GLU A 228 10.56 51.37 -25.54
C GLU A 228 11.87 50.57 -25.43
N ARG A 229 11.86 49.46 -24.69
CA ARG A 229 13.02 48.55 -24.60
C ARG A 229 13.36 47.92 -25.94
N THR A 230 12.38 47.54 -26.74
CA THR A 230 12.60 46.97 -28.08
C THR A 230 13.15 48.03 -29.04
N ALA A 231 12.62 49.25 -28.98
CA ALA A 231 13.13 50.38 -29.77
C ALA A 231 14.59 50.70 -29.41
N ALA A 232 14.93 50.69 -28.12
CA ALA A 232 16.31 50.90 -27.66
C ALA A 232 17.26 49.80 -28.17
N VAL A 233 16.83 48.53 -28.15
CA VAL A 233 17.63 47.42 -28.68
C VAL A 233 17.84 47.54 -30.20
N LEU A 234 16.79 47.88 -30.94
CA LEU A 234 16.90 48.08 -32.39
C LEU A 234 17.78 49.27 -32.75
N ALA A 235 17.69 50.37 -31.99
CA ALA A 235 18.57 51.53 -32.16
C ALA A 235 20.05 51.14 -31.92
N ALA A 236 20.34 50.43 -30.83
CA ALA A 236 21.69 49.93 -30.54
C ALA A 236 22.21 48.98 -31.64
N TYR A 237 21.34 48.13 -32.19
CA TYR A 237 21.70 47.25 -33.30
C TYR A 237 22.00 48.04 -34.59
N HIS A 238 21.24 49.10 -34.87
CA HIS A 238 21.50 49.99 -36.00
C HIS A 238 22.83 50.75 -35.85
N GLU A 239 23.17 51.21 -34.64
CA GLU A 239 24.48 51.83 -34.38
C GLU A 239 25.63 50.85 -34.58
N LEU A 240 25.51 49.61 -34.07
CA LEU A 240 26.51 48.55 -34.26
C LEU A 240 26.72 48.15 -35.72
N SER A 241 25.65 48.11 -36.51
CA SER A 241 25.70 47.78 -37.94
C SER A 241 26.15 48.95 -38.83
N ALA A 242 26.07 50.19 -38.34
CA ALA A 242 26.59 51.38 -39.01
C ALA A 242 28.09 51.62 -38.76
N LEU A 243 28.71 50.92 -37.79
CA LEU A 243 30.15 50.96 -37.62
C LEU A 243 30.84 50.31 -38.84
N PRO A 244 31.83 50.97 -39.47
CA PRO A 244 32.56 50.38 -40.58
C PRO A 244 33.19 49.07 -40.12
N GLY A 245 32.93 47.99 -40.87
CA GLY A 245 33.43 46.66 -40.55
C GLY A 245 34.96 46.67 -40.37
N PRO A 246 35.51 45.80 -39.52
CA PRO A 246 36.96 45.75 -39.23
C PRO A 246 37.84 45.50 -40.47
N ASP A 247 37.24 45.15 -41.61
CA ASP A 247 37.89 44.96 -42.90
C ASP A 247 37.96 46.24 -43.75
N ALA A 248 37.51 47.39 -43.25
CA ALA A 248 37.75 48.67 -43.90
C ALA A 248 39.28 48.91 -43.95
N PRO A 249 39.91 48.89 -45.14
CA PRO A 249 41.35 49.05 -45.24
C PRO A 249 41.73 50.42 -44.66
N PRO A 250 42.84 50.52 -43.90
CA PRO A 250 43.28 51.81 -43.37
C PRO A 250 43.54 52.76 -44.53
N GLU A 251 42.63 53.71 -44.75
CA GLU A 251 42.81 54.88 -45.61
C GLU A 251 43.92 55.74 -45.01
N GLY A 252 45.17 55.37 -45.25
CA GLY A 252 46.28 56.11 -44.64
C GLY A 252 47.69 55.59 -44.88
N LEU A 253 47.94 54.69 -45.83
CA LEU A 253 49.30 54.22 -46.12
C LEU A 253 49.55 54.03 -47.63
N ALA A 254 49.24 55.03 -48.45
CA ALA A 254 49.76 55.07 -49.83
C ALA A 254 49.76 56.48 -50.40
N ARG A 255 50.79 57.26 -50.09
CA ARG A 255 51.46 58.19 -51.02
C ARG A 255 52.75 58.70 -50.38
N GLY A 256 53.71 57.78 -50.31
CA GLY A 256 55.12 58.10 -50.09
C GLY A 256 55.92 57.75 -51.34
N GLY A 257 56.37 58.78 -52.04
CA GLY A 257 57.57 58.77 -52.90
C GLY A 257 57.34 58.84 -54.41
N PRO A 258 58.35 59.25 -55.19
CA PRO A 258 59.57 60.00 -54.87
C PRO A 258 59.54 61.49 -55.29
#